data_AF-A0A5D2KN58-F1
#
_entry.id   AF-A0A5D2KN58-F1
#
_cell.length_a   1.000
_cell.length_b   1.000
_cell.length_c   1.000
_cell.angle_alpha   90.00
_cell.angle_beta   90.00
_cell.angle_gamma   90.00
#
_symmetry.space_group_name_H-M   'P 1'
#
loop_
_entity.id
_entity.type
_entity.pdbx_description
1 polymer ?
#
loop_
_entity_poly.entity_id
_entity_poly.type
_entity_poly.pdbx_seq_one_letter_code
_entity_poly.pdbx_strand_id
1 'polypeptide(L)'
;MLDCRSREFLWHEGHTAFATKEEVLQILELYRHIYEEFLAIPVMKGRKSELGKFAGGLYTTSVEAFIPNTGRGIQGATSHCLGQNFAKMFEINFENEKGEKSMFWQNSWAYSTRTIGVMAMVHGDNKGLVLPPKVSALQVIVIPVPYKDADTQGIFDACAATVVTLSDAGIRAEADLRENYSPGWKYLNWKMKGVPLRIEKGPRDLANNQVRAVRRDNGEKTDISRVFLVEQVNGMLDKIQQNLFDVAKQKRDACIEVVKTWDEFVKALGQKETDLSSLV
;
A
#
# COMPACT_ATOMS: atom_id res chain seq x y z
N MET A 1 12.47 -9.60 -10.70
CA MET A 1 11.71 -8.42 -11.15
C MET A 1 10.23 -8.78 -10.97
N LEU A 2 9.51 -8.17 -10.03
CA LEU A 2 8.05 -8.35 -9.99
C LEU A 2 7.48 -7.67 -11.23
N ASP A 3 6.93 -8.43 -12.17
CA ASP A 3 6.21 -7.84 -13.29
C ASP A 3 4.84 -7.35 -12.80
N CYS A 4 4.65 -6.03 -12.85
CA CYS A 4 3.39 -5.37 -12.49
C CYS A 4 2.36 -5.40 -13.62
N ARG A 5 2.63 -6.16 -14.70
CA ARG A 5 1.77 -6.30 -15.86
C ARG A 5 1.58 -7.79 -16.20
N SER A 6 0.40 -8.30 -15.89
CA SER A 6 -0.03 -9.64 -16.29
C SER A 6 -1.05 -9.58 -17.42
N ARG A 7 -1.23 -10.70 -18.13
CA ARG A 7 -2.30 -10.84 -19.14
C ARG A 7 -3.68 -10.97 -18.51
N GLU A 8 -3.74 -11.63 -17.36
CA GLU A 8 -4.93 -11.73 -16.52
C GLU A 8 -4.68 -10.95 -15.23
N PHE A 9 -5.60 -10.07 -14.87
CA PHE A 9 -5.49 -9.26 -13.66
C PHE A 9 -6.88 -8.93 -13.13
N LEU A 10 -6.98 -8.81 -11.80
CA LEU A 10 -8.20 -8.34 -11.17
C LEU A 10 -8.21 -6.81 -11.21
N TRP A 11 -9.34 -6.24 -11.59
CA TRP A 11 -9.55 -4.80 -11.59
C TRP A 11 -10.95 -4.43 -11.14
N HIS A 12 -11.10 -3.16 -10.81
CA HIS A 12 -12.38 -2.49 -10.73
C HIS A 12 -12.45 -1.51 -11.89
N GLU A 13 -13.59 -1.46 -12.57
CA GLU A 13 -13.95 -0.43 -13.53
C GLU A 13 -15.29 0.21 -13.13
N GLY A 14 -15.34 1.54 -13.17
CA GLY A 14 -16.58 2.29 -12.96
C GLY A 14 -16.93 3.09 -14.19
N HIS A 15 -18.23 3.23 -14.46
CA HIS A 15 -18.77 4.00 -15.56
C HIS A 15 -19.99 4.77 -15.07
N THR A 16 -20.08 6.06 -15.41
CA THR A 16 -21.25 6.89 -15.09
C THR A 16 -21.71 7.70 -16.30
N ALA A 17 -22.96 8.12 -16.27
CA ALA A 17 -23.60 8.98 -17.25
C ALA A 17 -24.36 10.09 -16.53
N PHE A 18 -24.11 11.34 -16.92
CA PHE A 18 -24.65 12.54 -16.31
C PHE A 18 -25.30 13.43 -17.37
N ALA A 19 -26.33 14.19 -16.95
CA ALA A 19 -26.98 15.15 -17.85
C ALA A 19 -26.05 16.31 -18.24
N THR A 20 -25.08 16.65 -17.38
CA THR A 20 -24.10 17.74 -17.59
C THR A 20 -22.68 17.25 -17.35
N LYS A 21 -21.69 18.06 -17.75
CA LYS A 21 -20.28 17.73 -17.55
C LYS A 21 -19.93 17.77 -16.06
N GLU A 22 -19.85 16.60 -15.44
CA GLU A 22 -19.33 16.44 -14.08
C GLU A 22 -17.84 16.12 -14.07
N GLU A 23 -17.12 16.65 -13.07
CA GLU A 23 -15.69 16.40 -12.90
C GLU A 23 -15.39 15.02 -12.32
N VAL A 24 -14.41 14.34 -12.90
CA VAL A 24 -14.01 12.97 -12.50
C VAL A 24 -12.97 12.94 -11.35
N LEU A 25 -12.69 14.10 -10.76
CA LEU A 25 -11.63 14.30 -9.77
C LEU A 25 -11.93 13.67 -8.41
N GLN A 26 -13.21 13.45 -8.08
CA GLN A 26 -13.59 12.77 -6.83
C GLN A 26 -13.03 11.35 -6.79
N ILE A 27 -13.13 10.62 -7.90
CA ILE A 27 -12.57 9.26 -8.00
C ILE A 27 -11.04 9.29 -7.95
N LEU A 28 -10.41 10.29 -8.59
CA LEU A 28 -8.96 10.47 -8.53
C LEU A 28 -8.48 10.68 -7.08
N GLU A 29 -9.26 11.39 -6.27
CA GLU A 29 -8.98 11.59 -4.85
C GLU A 29 -9.12 10.31 -4.04
N LEU A 30 -10.17 9.51 -4.31
CA LEU A 30 -10.31 8.18 -3.70
C LEU A 30 -9.11 7.28 -4.01
N TYR A 31 -8.60 7.32 -5.25
CA TYR A 31 -7.39 6.59 -5.58
C TYR A 31 -6.15 7.11 -4.85
N ARG A 32 -5.99 8.44 -4.69
CA ARG A 32 -4.93 8.98 -3.82
C ARG A 32 -5.06 8.43 -2.40
N HIS A 33 -6.27 8.43 -1.82
CA HIS A 33 -6.51 7.93 -0.46
C HIS A 33 -6.12 6.46 -0.32
N ILE A 34 -6.51 5.61 -1.26
CA ILE A 34 -6.13 4.19 -1.24
C ILE A 34 -4.60 4.03 -1.23
N TYR A 35 -3.90 4.75 -2.11
CA TYR A 35 -2.45 4.70 -2.18
C TYR A 35 -1.76 5.22 -0.91
N GLU A 36 -2.11 6.42 -0.47
CA GLU A 36 -1.40 7.09 0.62
C GLU A 36 -1.82 6.56 1.99
N GLU A 37 -3.13 6.40 2.22
CA GLU A 37 -3.65 6.07 3.55
C GLU A 37 -3.63 4.56 3.86
N PHE A 38 -3.80 3.70 2.86
CA PHE A 38 -3.84 2.24 3.05
C PHE A 38 -2.52 1.59 2.64
N LEU A 39 -2.01 1.91 1.46
CA LEU A 39 -0.77 1.32 0.95
C LEU A 39 0.50 2.04 1.45
N ALA A 40 0.38 3.20 2.09
CA ALA A 40 1.50 4.03 2.51
C ALA A 40 2.43 4.41 1.35
N ILE A 41 1.89 4.62 0.15
CA ILE A 41 2.65 4.95 -1.06
C ILE A 41 2.31 6.39 -1.46
N PRO A 42 3.29 7.30 -1.50
CA PRO A 42 3.07 8.65 -1.99
C PRO A 42 2.82 8.65 -3.50
N VAL A 43 1.79 9.37 -3.95
CA VAL A 43 1.47 9.49 -5.38
C VAL A 43 1.40 10.95 -5.81
N MET A 44 1.44 11.18 -7.13
CA MET A 44 1.20 12.48 -7.74
C MET A 44 -0.05 12.41 -8.60
N LYS A 45 -1.03 13.27 -8.29
CA LYS A 45 -2.20 13.47 -9.15
C LYS A 45 -1.77 14.31 -10.36
N GLY A 46 -2.17 13.91 -11.55
CA GLY A 46 -1.84 14.65 -12.77
C GLY A 46 -2.87 14.47 -13.87
N ARG A 47 -2.76 15.31 -14.90
CA ARG A 47 -3.50 15.17 -16.15
C ARG A 47 -2.53 14.65 -17.21
N LYS A 48 -2.94 13.62 -17.94
CA LYS A 48 -2.14 13.10 -19.06
C LYS A 48 -2.08 14.13 -20.19
N SER A 49 -0.95 14.17 -20.88
CA SER A 49 -0.80 14.91 -22.13
C SER A 49 -1.78 14.40 -23.20
N GLU A 50 -2.00 15.17 -24.26
CA GLU A 50 -2.92 14.78 -25.34
C GLU A 50 -2.51 13.46 -26.03
N LEU A 51 -1.21 13.14 -26.08
CA LEU A 51 -0.71 11.85 -26.59
C LEU A 51 -0.83 10.72 -25.56
N GLY A 52 -0.78 11.04 -24.26
CA GLY A 52 -0.86 10.06 -23.17
C GLY A 52 -2.27 9.79 -22.63
N LYS A 53 -3.28 10.55 -23.08
CA LYS A 53 -4.66 10.36 -22.65
C LYS A 53 -5.32 9.15 -23.32
N PHE A 54 -6.47 8.75 -22.81
CA PHE A 54 -7.28 7.72 -23.45
C PHE A 54 -7.89 8.30 -24.73
N ALA A 55 -7.66 7.66 -25.88
CA ALA A 55 -8.07 8.18 -27.19
C ALA A 55 -9.59 8.42 -27.29
N GLY A 56 -10.40 7.60 -26.62
CA GLY A 56 -11.85 7.78 -26.58
C GLY A 56 -12.34 8.87 -25.62
N GLY A 57 -11.46 9.45 -24.80
CA GLY A 57 -11.81 10.42 -23.77
C GLY A 57 -11.54 11.87 -24.15
N LEU A 58 -12.31 12.79 -23.54
CA LEU A 58 -12.04 14.22 -23.62
C LEU A 58 -10.71 14.56 -22.93
N TYR A 59 -10.52 14.07 -21.69
CA TYR A 59 -9.26 14.13 -20.97
C TYR A 59 -9.09 12.94 -20.00
N THR A 60 -7.84 12.65 -19.65
CA THR A 60 -7.48 11.62 -18.66
C THR A 60 -6.72 12.24 -17.51
N THR A 61 -7.08 11.84 -16.30
CA THR A 61 -6.33 12.08 -15.07
C THR A 61 -5.81 10.77 -14.49
N SER A 62 -4.72 10.83 -13.74
CA SER A 62 -4.08 9.66 -13.15
C SER A 62 -3.39 9.99 -11.83
N VAL A 63 -3.19 8.94 -11.03
CA VAL A 63 -2.22 8.95 -9.93
C VAL A 63 -0.96 8.23 -10.40
N GLU A 64 0.17 8.91 -10.34
CA GLU A 64 1.48 8.37 -10.69
C GLU A 64 2.22 8.00 -9.40
N ALA A 65 2.68 6.75 -9.32
CA ALA A 65 3.60 6.29 -8.31
C ALA A 65 5.02 6.25 -8.90
N PHE A 66 6.03 6.21 -8.03
CA PHE A 66 7.43 6.16 -8.44
C PHE A 66 8.14 5.04 -7.67
N ILE A 67 8.97 4.26 -8.36
CA ILE A 67 9.75 3.17 -7.76
C ILE A 67 11.21 3.64 -7.64
N PRO A 68 11.67 4.05 -6.44
CA PRO A 68 13.00 4.66 -6.30
C PRO A 68 14.15 3.76 -6.72
N ASN A 69 14.05 2.46 -6.43
CA ASN A 69 15.13 1.51 -6.70
C ASN A 69 15.36 1.26 -8.20
N THR A 70 14.37 1.52 -9.04
CA THR A 70 14.47 1.36 -10.50
C THR A 70 14.38 2.68 -11.23
N GLY A 71 14.18 3.79 -10.52
CA GLY A 71 13.95 5.12 -11.06
C GLY A 71 12.73 5.25 -11.99
N ARG A 72 11.81 4.29 -12.01
CA ARG A 72 10.68 4.30 -12.97
C ARG A 72 9.41 4.88 -12.35
N GLY A 73 8.78 5.79 -13.09
CA GLY A 73 7.38 6.14 -12.86
C GLY A 73 6.44 5.02 -13.29
N ILE A 74 5.32 4.87 -12.59
CA ILE A 74 4.28 3.89 -12.91
C ILE A 74 2.90 4.48 -12.65
N GLN A 75 2.04 4.39 -13.66
CA GLN A 75 0.64 4.77 -13.51
C GLN A 75 -0.06 3.80 -12.56
N GLY A 76 -0.58 4.36 -11.47
CA GLY A 76 -1.24 3.62 -10.40
C GLY A 76 -2.72 3.39 -10.64
N ALA A 77 -3.45 4.45 -10.99
CA ALA A 77 -4.87 4.40 -11.33
C ALA A 77 -5.24 5.50 -12.33
N THR A 78 -6.42 5.39 -12.93
CA THR A 78 -6.86 6.30 -14.00
C THR A 78 -8.31 6.72 -13.82
N SER A 79 -8.60 7.97 -14.18
CA SER A 79 -9.93 8.54 -14.14
C SER A 79 -10.14 9.44 -15.35
N HIS A 80 -11.10 9.09 -16.19
CA HIS A 80 -11.35 9.66 -17.50
C HIS A 80 -12.63 10.47 -17.51
N CYS A 81 -12.56 11.69 -18.04
CA CYS A 81 -13.74 12.35 -18.57
C CYS A 81 -13.89 11.95 -20.03
N LEU A 82 -14.90 11.13 -20.33
CA LEU A 82 -15.14 10.62 -21.67
C LEU A 82 -15.81 11.67 -22.56
N GLY A 83 -16.39 12.71 -21.95
CA GLY A 83 -17.20 13.70 -22.66
C GLY A 83 -18.45 13.03 -23.21
N GLN A 84 -18.80 13.34 -24.46
CA GLN A 84 -19.92 12.75 -25.17
C GLN A 84 -19.48 11.82 -26.31
N ASN A 85 -18.19 11.45 -26.38
CA ASN A 85 -17.63 10.66 -27.48
C ASN A 85 -18.33 9.31 -27.62
N PHE A 86 -18.47 8.57 -26.51
CA PHE A 86 -19.15 7.29 -26.48
C PHE A 86 -20.67 7.42 -26.58
N ALA A 87 -21.26 8.45 -25.97
CA ALA A 87 -22.68 8.74 -26.10
C ALA A 87 -23.07 9.00 -27.56
N LYS A 88 -22.21 9.68 -28.34
CA LYS A 88 -22.40 9.86 -29.78
C LYS A 88 -22.25 8.55 -30.55
N MET A 89 -21.24 7.74 -30.22
CA MET A 89 -20.96 6.48 -30.92
C MET A 89 -22.04 5.42 -30.70
N PHE A 90 -22.61 5.36 -29.49
CA PHE A 90 -23.63 4.38 -29.08
C PHE A 90 -25.03 4.97 -29.00
N GLU A 91 -25.22 6.20 -29.46
CA GLU A 91 -26.50 6.92 -29.46
C GLU A 91 -27.19 6.98 -28.07
N ILE A 92 -26.39 7.18 -27.01
CA ILE A 92 -26.87 7.24 -25.62
C ILE A 92 -27.41 8.66 -25.34
N ASN A 93 -28.73 8.79 -25.33
CA ASN A 93 -29.42 10.06 -25.21
C ASN A 93 -30.47 10.05 -24.08
N PHE A 94 -30.87 11.24 -23.63
CA PHE A 94 -31.98 11.47 -22.72
C PHE A 94 -32.83 12.66 -23.20
N GLU A 95 -34.05 12.75 -22.68
CA GLU A 95 -34.88 13.94 -22.83
C GLU A 95 -34.60 14.88 -21.67
N ASN A 96 -34.19 16.12 -21.98
CA ASN A 96 -33.91 17.12 -20.96
C ASN A 96 -35.20 17.76 -20.41
N GLU A 97 -35.09 18.64 -19.41
CA GLU A 97 -36.25 19.32 -18.81
C GLU A 97 -37.09 20.16 -19.80
N LYS A 98 -36.55 20.46 -20.99
CA LYS A 98 -37.24 21.18 -22.06
C LYS A 98 -37.90 20.26 -23.09
N GLY A 99 -37.82 18.94 -22.90
CA GLY A 99 -38.33 17.96 -23.86
C GLY A 99 -37.39 17.71 -25.05
N GLU A 100 -36.15 18.21 -25.02
CA GLU A 100 -35.21 18.10 -26.13
C GLU A 100 -34.27 16.90 -25.93
N LYS A 101 -33.95 16.20 -27.03
CA LYS A 101 -32.98 15.10 -27.03
C LYS A 101 -31.56 15.62 -26.80
N SER A 102 -30.94 15.20 -25.70
CA SER A 102 -29.58 15.56 -25.29
C SER A 102 -28.72 14.31 -25.09
N MET A 103 -27.39 14.42 -25.26
CA MET A 103 -26.46 13.31 -25.04
C MET A 103 -25.89 13.33 -23.63
N PHE A 104 -25.75 12.15 -23.02
CA PHE A 104 -25.12 12.03 -21.70
C PHE A 104 -23.62 12.37 -21.74
N TRP A 105 -23.15 13.01 -20.68
CA TRP A 105 -21.73 13.14 -20.36
C TRP A 105 -21.28 11.91 -19.60
N GLN A 106 -20.21 11.26 -20.04
CA GLN A 106 -19.75 10.02 -19.44
C GLN A 106 -18.39 10.17 -18.79
N ASN A 107 -18.18 9.39 -17.75
CA ASN A 107 -16.89 9.22 -17.08
C ASN A 107 -16.60 7.72 -16.94
N SER A 108 -15.32 7.37 -16.92
CA SER A 108 -14.88 6.02 -16.54
C SER A 108 -13.59 6.04 -15.76
N TRP A 109 -13.34 5.01 -14.96
CA TRP A 109 -12.15 4.93 -14.12
C TRP A 109 -11.78 3.49 -13.81
N ALA A 110 -10.49 3.26 -13.55
CA ALA A 110 -10.00 1.93 -13.27
C ALA A 110 -8.85 1.90 -12.26
N TYR A 111 -8.83 0.80 -11.50
CA TYR A 111 -7.81 0.44 -10.51
C TYR A 111 -7.61 -1.08 -10.53
N SER A 112 -6.37 -1.57 -10.41
CA SER A 112 -6.07 -3.00 -10.56
C SER A 112 -5.09 -3.54 -9.52
N THR A 113 -4.89 -4.86 -9.53
CA THR A 113 -3.91 -5.54 -8.66
C THR A 113 -2.45 -5.15 -8.92
N ARG A 114 -2.15 -4.39 -9.99
CA ARG A 114 -0.85 -3.73 -10.19
C ARG A 114 -0.37 -3.04 -8.91
N THR A 115 -1.30 -2.43 -8.18
CA THR A 115 -1.06 -1.67 -6.95
C THR A 115 -0.38 -2.48 -5.86
N ILE A 116 -0.66 -3.79 -5.78
CA ILE A 116 0.00 -4.72 -4.85
C ILE A 116 1.48 -4.89 -5.22
N GLY A 117 1.78 -5.00 -6.52
CA GLY A 117 3.15 -5.05 -7.03
C GLY A 117 3.91 -3.75 -6.73
N VAL A 118 3.27 -2.60 -6.92
CA VAL A 118 3.84 -1.29 -6.57
C VAL A 118 4.17 -1.23 -5.08
N MET A 119 3.25 -1.63 -4.19
CA MET A 119 3.48 -1.67 -2.75
C MET A 119 4.69 -2.53 -2.38
N ALA A 120 4.79 -3.73 -2.97
CA ALA A 120 5.91 -4.63 -2.73
C ALA A 120 7.26 -4.02 -3.18
N MET A 121 7.28 -3.30 -4.30
CA MET A 121 8.49 -2.64 -4.82
C MET A 121 8.88 -1.38 -4.04
N VAL A 122 7.91 -0.62 -3.52
CA VAL A 122 8.16 0.61 -2.75
C VAL A 122 8.70 0.29 -1.35
N HIS A 123 8.09 -0.68 -0.67
CA HIS A 123 8.39 -0.97 0.75
C HIS A 123 9.36 -2.14 0.96
N GLY A 124 9.45 -3.07 0.01
CA GLY A 124 10.29 -4.26 0.13
C GLY A 124 11.77 -3.94 0.38
N ASP A 125 12.43 -4.81 1.13
CA ASP A 125 13.85 -4.72 1.44
C ASP A 125 14.57 -6.05 1.18
N ASN A 126 15.88 -6.10 1.45
CA ASN A 126 16.70 -7.30 1.27
C ASN A 126 16.29 -8.48 2.19
N LYS A 127 15.39 -8.27 3.15
CA LYS A 127 14.87 -9.28 4.08
C LYS A 127 13.49 -9.80 3.65
N GLY A 128 12.89 -9.25 2.60
CA GLY A 128 11.61 -9.68 2.01
C GLY A 128 10.56 -8.58 1.98
N LEU A 129 9.29 -8.97 2.08
CA LEU A 129 8.17 -8.03 2.07
C LEU A 129 8.19 -7.15 3.33
N VAL A 130 7.67 -5.94 3.18
CA VAL A 130 7.33 -5.02 4.27
C VAL A 130 5.92 -4.53 3.98
N LEU A 131 4.94 -4.96 4.76
CA LEU A 131 3.54 -4.68 4.50
C LEU A 131 3.03 -3.55 5.41
N PRO A 132 2.28 -2.57 4.87
CA PRO A 132 1.57 -1.60 5.69
C PRO A 132 0.52 -2.31 6.57
N PRO A 133 0.41 -1.98 7.88
CA PRO A 133 -0.52 -2.62 8.80
C PRO A 133 -1.98 -2.63 8.36
N LYS A 134 -2.46 -1.63 7.61
CA LYS A 134 -3.85 -1.58 7.13
C LYS A 134 -4.19 -2.63 6.08
N VAL A 135 -3.21 -3.13 5.34
CA VAL A 135 -3.41 -4.12 4.26
C VAL A 135 -2.72 -5.46 4.51
N SER A 136 -1.93 -5.57 5.59
CA SER A 136 -1.32 -6.85 5.95
C SER A 136 -2.37 -7.86 6.41
N ALA A 137 -2.39 -9.05 5.82
CA ALA A 137 -3.31 -10.12 6.25
C ALA A 137 -3.13 -10.47 7.73
N LEU A 138 -1.88 -10.50 8.19
CA LEU A 138 -1.51 -10.68 9.59
C LEU A 138 -0.71 -9.45 10.07
N GLN A 139 -1.17 -8.79 11.12
CA GLN A 139 -0.51 -7.60 11.66
C GLN A 139 0.54 -7.95 12.71
N VAL A 140 0.22 -8.95 13.56
CA VAL A 140 1.05 -9.36 14.69
C VAL A 140 1.28 -10.87 14.67
N ILE A 141 2.53 -11.29 14.77
CA ILE A 141 2.89 -12.70 14.99
C ILE A 141 3.52 -12.87 16.36
N VAL A 142 2.95 -13.74 17.19
CA VAL A 142 3.44 -14.08 18.53
C VAL A 142 4.31 -15.33 18.44
N ILE A 143 5.53 -15.27 18.94
CA ILE A 143 6.50 -16.36 18.85
C ILE A 143 7.01 -16.71 20.24
N PRO A 144 6.80 -17.96 20.70
CA PRO A 144 7.36 -18.43 21.96
C PRO A 144 8.89 -18.56 21.82
N VAL A 145 9.60 -18.17 22.86
CA VAL A 145 11.06 -18.30 22.97
C VAL A 145 11.36 -19.23 24.15
N PRO A 146 11.18 -20.55 23.98
CA PRO A 146 11.46 -21.51 25.03
C PRO A 146 12.96 -21.50 25.37
N TYR A 147 13.25 -21.72 26.64
CA TYR A 147 14.62 -21.87 27.15
C TYR A 147 14.72 -23.20 27.91
N LYS A 148 15.94 -23.70 28.08
CA LYS A 148 16.18 -24.95 28.80
C LYS A 148 15.64 -24.82 30.24
N ASP A 149 14.92 -25.84 30.70
CA ASP A 149 14.30 -25.92 32.04
C ASP A 149 13.16 -24.91 32.32
N ALA A 150 12.61 -24.27 31.28
CA ALA A 150 11.46 -23.38 31.41
C ALA A 150 10.11 -24.09 31.23
N ASP A 151 9.08 -23.55 31.88
CA ASP A 151 7.68 -23.94 31.68
C ASP A 151 7.21 -23.62 30.25
N THR A 152 7.44 -24.58 29.35
CA THR A 152 7.15 -24.43 27.92
C THR A 152 5.64 -24.32 27.68
N GLN A 153 4.83 -25.06 28.45
CA GLN A 153 3.38 -24.98 28.35
C GLN A 153 2.87 -23.61 28.79
N GLY A 154 3.36 -23.08 29.92
CA GLY A 154 3.02 -21.74 30.38
C GLY A 154 3.39 -20.63 29.37
N ILE A 155 4.51 -20.78 28.65
CA ILE A 155 4.86 -19.86 27.55
C ILE A 155 3.84 -19.96 26.40
N PHE A 156 3.44 -21.17 26.02
CA PHE A 156 2.52 -21.39 24.90
C PHE A 156 1.13 -20.85 25.25
N ASP A 157 0.63 -21.13 26.45
CA ASP A 157 -0.64 -20.62 26.95
C ASP A 157 -0.63 -19.10 27.02
N ALA A 158 0.48 -18.51 27.46
CA ALA A 158 0.61 -17.06 27.51
C ALA A 158 0.72 -16.42 26.11
N CYS A 159 1.28 -17.12 25.12
CA CYS A 159 1.25 -16.69 23.72
C CYS A 159 -0.19 -16.72 23.18
N ALA A 160 -0.91 -17.82 23.40
CA ALA A 160 -2.30 -17.96 22.99
C ALA A 160 -3.19 -16.88 23.63
N ALA A 161 -3.02 -16.61 24.93
CA ALA A 161 -3.74 -15.55 25.63
C ALA A 161 -3.43 -14.15 25.07
N THR A 162 -2.18 -13.91 24.63
CA THR A 162 -1.78 -12.66 23.98
C THR A 162 -2.52 -12.49 22.64
N VAL A 163 -2.61 -13.56 21.84
CA VAL A 163 -3.36 -13.54 20.59
C VAL A 163 -4.83 -13.24 20.83
N VAL A 164 -5.48 -13.92 21.79
CA VAL A 164 -6.89 -13.67 22.12
C VAL A 164 -7.10 -12.19 22.49
N THR A 165 -6.28 -11.65 23.39
CA THR A 165 -6.38 -10.24 23.81
C THR A 165 -6.24 -9.26 22.65
N LEU A 166 -5.35 -9.53 21.69
CA LEU A 166 -5.17 -8.68 20.52
C LEU A 166 -6.32 -8.84 19.50
N SER A 167 -6.74 -10.07 19.25
CA SER A 167 -7.84 -10.38 18.33
C SER A 167 -9.17 -9.81 18.80
N ASP A 168 -9.47 -9.86 20.11
CA ASP A 168 -10.66 -9.25 20.71
C ASP A 168 -10.68 -7.73 20.53
N ALA A 169 -9.51 -7.10 20.37
CA ALA A 169 -9.37 -5.69 20.05
C ALA A 169 -9.37 -5.37 18.54
N GLY A 170 -9.64 -6.37 17.68
CA GLY A 170 -9.67 -6.22 16.22
C GLY A 170 -8.30 -6.27 15.53
N ILE A 171 -7.23 -6.59 16.25
CA ILE A 171 -5.88 -6.72 15.69
C ILE A 171 -5.73 -8.13 15.11
N ARG A 172 -5.34 -8.22 13.83
CA ARG A 172 -5.11 -9.51 13.17
C ARG A 172 -3.82 -10.15 13.71
N ALA A 173 -3.97 -11.04 14.69
CA ALA A 173 -2.86 -11.69 15.39
C ALA A 173 -2.93 -13.22 15.30
N GLU A 174 -1.76 -13.86 15.30
CA GLU A 174 -1.60 -15.32 15.29
C GLU A 174 -0.37 -15.70 16.14
N ALA A 175 -0.29 -16.95 16.61
CA ALA A 175 0.87 -17.48 17.29
C ALA A 175 1.53 -18.60 16.46
N ASP A 176 2.85 -18.53 16.29
CA ASP A 176 3.62 -19.61 15.66
C ASP A 176 4.15 -20.59 16.71
N LEU A 177 3.30 -21.57 17.05
CA LEU A 177 3.60 -22.58 18.08
C LEU A 177 4.31 -23.82 17.54
N ARG A 178 4.71 -23.85 16.26
CA ARG A 178 5.36 -25.02 15.65
C ARG A 178 6.67 -25.39 16.36
N GLU A 179 6.74 -26.56 16.96
CA GLU A 179 7.89 -26.97 17.77
C GLU A 179 9.10 -27.41 16.93
N ASN A 180 8.87 -27.85 15.70
CA ASN A 180 9.91 -28.33 14.78
C ASN A 180 10.82 -27.24 14.21
N TYR A 181 10.60 -25.96 14.57
CA TYR A 181 11.39 -24.83 14.11
C TYR A 181 11.93 -23.99 15.25
N SER A 182 13.20 -23.60 15.15
CA SER A 182 13.81 -22.67 16.10
C SER A 182 13.16 -21.27 16.03
N PRO A 183 13.15 -20.50 17.13
CA PRO A 183 12.65 -19.12 17.11
C PRO A 183 13.32 -18.27 16.03
N GLY A 184 14.64 -18.42 15.82
CA GLY A 184 15.38 -17.73 14.77
C GLY A 184 14.88 -18.04 13.35
N TRP A 185 14.51 -19.29 13.07
CA TRP A 185 13.91 -19.65 11.79
C TRP A 185 12.53 -18.99 11.61
N LYS A 186 11.69 -19.03 12.65
CA LYS A 186 10.36 -18.39 12.64
C LYS A 186 10.48 -16.88 12.41
N TYR A 187 11.45 -16.24 13.06
CA TYR A 187 11.74 -14.82 12.88
C TYR A 187 12.03 -14.47 11.42
N LEU A 188 12.84 -15.27 10.73
CA LEU A 188 13.16 -15.06 9.33
C LEU A 188 11.95 -15.31 8.43
N ASN A 189 11.21 -16.41 8.66
CA ASN A 189 10.03 -16.76 7.89
C ASN A 189 8.97 -15.64 7.90
N TRP A 190 8.63 -15.12 9.08
CA TRP A 190 7.62 -14.06 9.20
C TRP A 190 8.12 -12.68 8.77
N LYS A 191 9.42 -12.44 8.92
CA LYS A 191 10.08 -11.25 8.37
C LYS A 191 10.03 -11.24 6.85
N MET A 192 10.28 -12.37 6.21
CA MET A 192 10.18 -12.52 4.74
C MET A 192 8.76 -12.27 4.24
N LYS A 193 7.75 -12.76 4.97
CA LYS A 193 6.33 -12.53 4.67
C LYS A 193 5.85 -11.10 4.96
N GLY A 194 6.66 -10.29 5.65
CA GLY A 194 6.38 -8.88 5.90
C GLY A 194 5.35 -8.59 6.98
N VAL A 195 5.19 -9.49 7.96
CA VAL A 195 4.33 -9.21 9.13
C VAL A 195 4.84 -7.97 9.86
N PRO A 196 4.02 -6.91 10.04
CA PRO A 196 4.48 -5.62 10.56
C PRO A 196 5.12 -5.67 11.96
N LEU A 197 4.54 -6.47 12.86
CA LEU A 197 4.99 -6.57 14.24
C LEU A 197 5.17 -8.03 14.64
N ARG A 198 6.31 -8.33 15.26
CA ARG A 198 6.54 -9.59 15.93
C ARG A 198 6.50 -9.37 17.44
N ILE A 199 5.82 -10.24 18.17
CA ILE A 199 5.88 -10.31 19.62
C ILE A 199 6.65 -11.57 20.01
N GLU A 200 7.66 -11.42 20.85
CA GLU A 200 8.44 -12.50 21.44
C GLU A 200 8.01 -12.68 22.89
N LYS A 201 7.90 -13.94 23.32
CA LYS A 201 7.55 -14.28 24.70
C LYS A 201 8.44 -15.39 25.21
N GLY A 202 9.33 -15.06 26.13
CA GLY A 202 10.19 -16.02 26.83
C GLY A 202 9.94 -16.06 28.35
N PRO A 203 10.71 -16.86 29.09
CA PRO A 203 10.58 -16.99 30.55
C PRO A 203 10.74 -15.66 31.29
N ARG A 204 11.66 -14.81 30.82
CA ARG A 204 11.88 -13.47 31.39
C ARG A 204 10.67 -12.57 31.23
N ASP A 205 10.00 -12.66 30.08
CA ASP A 205 8.84 -11.83 29.78
C ASP A 205 7.62 -12.27 30.61
N LEU A 206 7.48 -13.59 30.86
CA LEU A 206 6.50 -14.11 31.81
C LEU A 206 6.74 -13.61 33.23
N ALA A 207 7.97 -13.73 33.72
CA ALA A 207 8.32 -13.28 35.08
C ALA A 207 8.07 -11.79 35.30
N ASN A 208 8.26 -10.98 34.26
CA ASN A 208 8.06 -9.52 34.29
C ASN A 208 6.64 -9.09 33.84
N ASN A 209 5.74 -10.03 33.54
CA ASN A 209 4.40 -9.76 33.00
C ASN A 209 4.39 -8.79 31.81
N GLN A 210 5.30 -9.02 30.85
CA GLN A 210 5.50 -8.19 29.67
C GLN A 210 5.62 -9.03 28.40
N VAL A 211 5.79 -8.37 27.26
CA VAL A 211 6.16 -9.00 25.99
C VAL A 211 7.19 -8.14 25.27
N ARG A 212 8.00 -8.74 24.40
CA ARG A 212 8.95 -7.99 23.56
C ARG A 212 8.40 -7.83 22.15
N ALA A 213 8.09 -6.59 21.77
CA ALA A 213 7.65 -6.25 20.42
C ALA A 213 8.85 -5.86 19.55
N VAL A 214 8.86 -6.33 18.30
CA VAL A 214 9.90 -6.05 17.29
C VAL A 214 9.25 -5.63 15.99
N ARG A 215 9.60 -4.43 15.52
CA ARG A 215 9.10 -3.84 14.29
C ARG A 215 9.76 -4.42 13.03
N ARG A 216 8.99 -4.63 11.97
CA ARG A 216 9.48 -5.15 10.69
C ARG A 216 10.23 -4.12 9.86
N ASP A 217 9.74 -2.88 9.84
CA ASP A 217 10.23 -1.80 8.99
C ASP A 217 11.63 -1.31 9.39
N ASN A 218 11.89 -1.16 10.70
CA ASN A 218 13.16 -0.63 11.21
C ASN A 218 13.93 -1.58 12.16
N GLY A 219 13.29 -2.64 12.67
CA GLY A 219 13.91 -3.59 13.61
C GLY A 219 13.97 -3.12 15.07
N GLU A 220 13.35 -1.99 15.39
CA GLU A 220 13.24 -1.44 16.75
C GLU A 220 12.56 -2.46 17.68
N LYS A 221 13.05 -2.53 18.92
CA LYS A 221 12.57 -3.45 19.95
C LYS A 221 12.05 -2.67 21.14
N THR A 222 10.88 -3.04 21.65
CA THR A 222 10.27 -2.41 22.82
C THR A 222 9.68 -3.48 23.72
N ASP A 223 9.89 -3.35 25.03
CA ASP A 223 9.22 -4.21 26.02
C ASP A 223 7.89 -3.54 26.42
N ILE A 224 6.79 -4.26 26.27
CA ILE A 224 5.42 -3.78 26.51
C ILE A 224 4.84 -4.53 27.70
N SER A 225 4.42 -3.80 28.72
CA SER A 225 3.67 -4.37 29.85
C SER A 225 2.33 -4.93 29.35
N ARG A 226 1.93 -6.10 29.89
CA ARG A 226 0.67 -6.75 29.53
C ARG A 226 -0.55 -5.83 29.74
N VAL A 227 -0.48 -4.91 30.70
CA VAL A 227 -1.56 -3.95 31.02
C VAL A 227 -1.85 -3.02 29.84
N PHE A 228 -0.83 -2.58 29.11
CA PHE A 228 -0.94 -1.62 28.00
C PHE A 228 -0.78 -2.28 26.63
N LEU A 229 -0.93 -3.60 26.55
CA LEU A 229 -0.60 -4.38 25.35
C LEU A 229 -1.37 -3.89 24.12
N VAL A 230 -2.69 -3.79 24.21
CA VAL A 230 -3.56 -3.41 23.07
C VAL A 230 -3.28 -1.98 22.62
N GLU A 231 -3.22 -1.04 23.58
CA GLU A 231 -2.98 0.38 23.31
C GLU A 231 -1.63 0.60 22.62
N GLN A 232 -0.56 0.02 23.16
CA GLN A 232 0.78 0.18 22.59
C GLN A 232 0.93 -0.52 21.25
N VAL A 233 0.34 -1.71 21.06
CA VAL A 233 0.38 -2.39 19.76
C VAL A 233 -0.36 -1.58 18.70
N ASN A 234 -1.54 -1.04 18.98
CA ASN A 234 -2.24 -0.15 18.04
C ASN A 234 -1.40 1.08 17.69
N GLY A 235 -0.85 1.76 18.71
CA GLY A 235 0.02 2.91 18.48
C GLY A 235 1.29 2.57 17.69
N MET A 236 1.84 1.36 17.84
CA MET A 236 2.96 0.87 17.03
C MET A 236 2.54 0.62 15.58
N LEU A 237 1.39 0.00 15.33
CA LEU A 237 0.89 -0.23 13.97
C LEU A 237 0.62 1.11 13.25
N ASP A 238 0.05 2.11 13.91
CA ASP A 238 -0.14 3.44 13.34
C ASP A 238 1.20 4.12 13.01
N LYS A 239 2.17 4.03 13.92
CA LYS A 239 3.53 4.54 13.68
C LYS A 239 4.25 3.83 12.55
N ILE A 240 4.06 2.51 12.38
CA ILE A 240 4.62 1.76 11.25
C ILE A 240 3.99 2.26 9.94
N GLN A 241 2.66 2.40 9.90
CA GLN A 241 1.96 2.91 8.71
C GLN A 241 2.49 4.29 8.29
N GLN A 242 2.60 5.21 9.24
CA GLN A 242 3.10 6.57 8.99
C GLN A 242 4.58 6.57 8.57
N ASN A 243 5.42 5.80 9.26
CA ASN A 243 6.85 5.71 8.94
C ASN A 243 7.10 5.15 7.53
N LEU A 244 6.32 4.16 7.10
CA LEU A 244 6.40 3.64 5.72
C LEU A 244 6.06 4.73 4.70
N PHE A 245 5.02 5.52 4.95
CA PHE A 245 4.63 6.62 4.07
C PHE A 245 5.71 7.70 4.01
N ASP A 246 6.23 8.14 5.16
CA ASP A 246 7.22 9.21 5.25
C ASP A 246 8.54 8.82 4.58
N VAL A 247 9.02 7.59 4.80
CA VAL A 247 10.22 7.07 4.15
C VAL A 247 10.03 6.96 2.64
N ALA A 248 8.88 6.43 2.19
CA ALA A 248 8.58 6.33 0.76
C ALA A 248 8.48 7.72 0.11
N LYS A 249 7.86 8.68 0.80
CA LYS A 249 7.73 10.08 0.37
C LYS A 249 9.09 10.75 0.26
N GLN A 250 9.94 10.63 1.27
CA GLN A 250 11.29 11.17 1.24
C GLN A 250 12.11 10.60 0.08
N LYS A 251 12.05 9.28 -0.16
CA LYS A 251 12.74 8.64 -1.29
C LYS A 251 12.23 9.14 -2.65
N ARG A 252 10.92 9.30 -2.79
CA ARG A 252 10.28 9.82 -4.02
C ARG A 252 10.67 11.27 -4.26
N ASP A 253 10.57 12.13 -3.23
CA ASP A 253 10.90 13.56 -3.31
C ASP A 253 12.39 13.77 -3.65
N ALA A 254 13.29 12.95 -3.09
CA ALA A 254 14.72 12.98 -3.40
C ALA A 254 15.07 12.55 -4.85
N CYS A 255 14.10 12.03 -5.61
CA CYS A 255 14.24 11.70 -7.03
C CYS A 255 13.54 12.68 -7.96
N ILE A 256 12.92 13.75 -7.44
CA ILE A 256 12.34 14.81 -8.25
C ILE A 256 13.41 15.89 -8.47
N GLU A 257 13.69 16.20 -9.73
CA GLU A 257 14.59 17.27 -10.14
C GLU A 257 13.89 18.17 -11.16
N VAL A 258 13.97 19.49 -10.96
CA VAL A 258 13.42 20.47 -11.90
C VAL A 258 14.52 20.86 -12.87
N VAL A 259 14.38 20.43 -14.11
CA VAL A 259 15.28 20.75 -15.22
C VAL A 259 14.64 21.77 -16.16
N LYS A 260 15.44 22.64 -16.76
CA LYS A 260 14.98 23.71 -17.68
C LYS A 260 15.54 23.56 -19.09
N THR A 261 16.52 22.68 -19.28
CA THR A 261 17.15 22.42 -20.58
C THR A 261 17.15 20.93 -20.92
N TRP A 262 17.26 20.62 -22.21
CA TRP A 262 17.35 19.24 -22.68
C TRP A 262 18.60 18.51 -22.17
N ASP A 263 19.73 19.20 -22.08
CA ASP A 263 20.98 18.62 -21.59
C ASP A 263 20.91 18.27 -20.10
N GLU A 264 20.27 19.14 -19.29
CA GLU A 264 19.97 18.85 -17.89
C GLU A 264 19.06 17.62 -17.76
N PHE A 265 18.04 17.52 -18.61
CA PHE A 265 17.14 16.37 -18.63
C PHE A 265 17.87 15.05 -18.92
N VAL A 266 18.67 15.01 -20.00
CA VAL A 266 19.45 13.80 -20.36
C VAL A 266 20.41 13.41 -19.24
N LYS A 267 21.05 14.40 -18.60
CA LYS A 267 21.94 14.17 -17.46
C LYS A 267 21.19 13.60 -16.25
N ALA A 268 20.01 14.13 -15.93
CA ALA A 268 19.18 13.66 -14.82
C ALA A 268 18.73 12.20 -15.01
N LEU A 269 18.36 11.80 -16.23
CA LEU A 269 18.02 10.41 -16.56
C LEU A 269 19.23 9.45 -16.48
N GLY A 270 20.46 9.96 -16.68
CA GLY A 270 21.68 9.16 -16.67
C GLY A 270 22.34 9.00 -15.29
N GLN A 271 22.11 9.91 -14.34
CA GLN A 271 22.72 9.89 -13.01
C GLN A 271 22.09 8.90 -12.03
N LYS A 272 20.86 8.49 -12.32
CA LYS A 272 20.07 7.47 -11.65
C LYS A 272 19.32 6.83 -12.82
N GLU A 273 19.30 5.51 -13.00
CA GLU A 273 18.50 4.85 -14.05
C GLU A 273 17.02 5.24 -13.93
N THR A 274 16.64 6.46 -14.33
CA THR A 274 15.38 7.10 -13.97
C THR A 274 14.65 7.35 -15.26
N ASP A 275 13.48 6.75 -15.40
CA ASP A 275 12.59 6.98 -16.51
C ASP A 275 11.44 7.85 -15.99
N LEU A 276 11.67 9.17 -16.03
CA LEU A 276 10.69 10.21 -15.67
C LEU A 276 9.73 10.52 -16.82
N SER A 277 9.76 9.78 -17.94
CA SER A 277 8.92 10.04 -19.13
C SER A 277 7.40 9.96 -18.87
N SER A 278 6.99 9.49 -17.68
CA SER A 278 5.59 9.44 -17.24
C SER A 278 5.17 10.56 -16.27
N LEU A 279 6.10 11.43 -15.86
CA LEU A 279 5.92 12.47 -14.84
C LEU A 279 6.04 13.91 -15.37
N VAL A 280 6.20 14.09 -16.68
CA VAL A 280 6.20 15.39 -17.37
C VAL A 280 4.93 15.54 -18.21
#